data_AF-A0A537QKK9-F1
#
_entry.id   AF-A0A537QKK9-F1
#
_cell.length_a   1.000
_cell.length_b   1.000
_cell.length_c   1.000
_cell.angle_alpha   90.00
_cell.angle_beta   90.00
_cell.angle_gamma   90.00
#
_symmetry.space_group_name_H-M   'P 1'
#
loop_
_entity.id
_entity.type
_entity.pdbx_description
1 polymer ?
#
loop_
_entity_poly.entity_id
_entity_poly.type
_entity_poly.pdbx_seq_one_letter_code
_entity_poly.pdbx_strand_id
1 'polypeptide(L)' 'MYRIFPHILDYTNSANSWFTPYYFSIVTYTTLGFGDVRPTTLVGEIIVASEVILGYTTLGLLLSVLAQNIARRS' A
#
# COMPACT_ATOMS: atom_id res chain seq x y z
N MET A 1 -19.66 -2.83 -18.64
CA MET A 1 -19.30 -3.10 -17.23
C MET A 1 -17.79 -3.41 -17.08
N TYR A 2 -16.89 -2.65 -17.72
CA TYR A 2 -15.42 -2.78 -17.56
C TYR A 2 -14.71 -1.41 -17.74
N ARG A 3 -15.47 -0.31 -17.58
CA ARG A 3 -15.01 1.06 -17.90
C ARG A 3 -15.27 2.07 -16.78
N ILE A 4 -15.60 1.62 -15.57
CA ILE A 4 -16.00 2.52 -14.47
C ILE A 4 -14.80 2.93 -13.59
N PHE A 5 -13.67 2.21 -13.64
CA PHE A 5 -12.46 2.53 -12.87
C PHE A 5 -11.15 2.79 -13.66
N PRO A 6 -11.13 3.20 -14.94
CA PRO A 6 -9.86 3.52 -15.62
C PRO A 6 -9.24 4.86 -15.19
N HIS A 7 -9.84 5.60 -14.24
CA HIS A 7 -9.40 6.97 -13.95
C HIS A 7 -8.73 7.18 -12.57
N ILE A 8 -8.65 6.18 -11.69
CA ILE A 8 -8.09 6.39 -10.33
C ILE A 8 -6.64 5.95 -10.23
N LEU A 9 -6.26 4.85 -10.89
CA LEU A 9 -4.91 4.27 -10.87
C LEU A 9 -4.44 4.04 -12.30
N ASP A 10 -3.24 4.52 -12.62
CA ASP A 10 -2.50 4.15 -13.82
C ASP A 10 -1.64 2.92 -13.50
N TYR A 11 -1.91 1.83 -14.21
CA TYR A 11 -1.20 0.55 -14.08
C TYR A 11 -0.71 0.03 -15.44
N THR A 12 -0.52 0.92 -16.40
CA THR A 12 -0.09 0.60 -17.78
C THR A 12 1.21 -0.21 -17.81
N ASN A 13 2.11 0.03 -16.84
CA ASN A 13 3.40 -0.66 -16.71
C ASN A 13 3.35 -1.93 -15.84
N SER A 14 2.17 -2.34 -15.38
CA SER A 14 1.99 -3.50 -14.49
C SER A 14 1.31 -4.66 -15.23
N ALA A 15 1.04 -5.76 -14.52
CA ALA A 15 0.47 -6.99 -15.09
C ALA A 15 -0.97 -6.83 -15.65
N ASN A 16 -1.59 -5.66 -15.50
CA ASN A 16 -2.93 -5.32 -16.01
C ASN A 16 -4.00 -6.39 -15.69
N SER A 17 -3.92 -6.98 -14.50
CA SER A 17 -4.81 -8.03 -14.02
C SER A 17 -5.83 -7.47 -13.03
N TRP A 18 -6.92 -8.21 -12.81
CA TRP A 18 -7.88 -7.91 -11.74
C TRP A 18 -7.22 -7.88 -10.34
N PHE A 19 -6.04 -8.51 -10.20
CA PHE A 19 -5.26 -8.53 -8.96
C PHE A 19 -4.33 -7.31 -8.77
N THR A 20 -4.07 -6.52 -9.82
CA THR A 20 -3.14 -5.39 -9.78
C THR A 20 -3.47 -4.34 -8.70
N PRO A 21 -4.74 -4.00 -8.42
CA PRO A 21 -5.08 -3.08 -7.32
C PRO A 21 -4.72 -3.62 -5.92
N TYR A 22 -4.88 -4.93 -5.70
CA TYR A 22 -4.49 -5.57 -4.44
C TYR A 22 -2.98 -5.60 -4.27
N TYR A 23 -2.26 -5.90 -5.35
CA TYR A 23 -0.80 -5.79 -5.36
C TYR A 23 -0.35 -4.37 -4.99
N PHE A 24 -0.94 -3.34 -5.60
CA PHE A 24 -0.62 -1.94 -5.30
C PHE A 24 -0.90 -1.57 -3.84
N SER A 25 -2.05 -1.99 -3.28
CA SER A 25 -2.37 -1.80 -1.87
C SER A 25 -1.34 -2.48 -0.96
N ILE A 26 -1.00 -3.75 -1.20
CA ILE A 26 0.00 -4.48 -0.40
C ILE A 26 1.37 -3.78 -0.46
N VAL A 27 1.82 -3.41 -1.66
CA VAL A 27 3.11 -2.72 -1.90
C VAL A 27 3.15 -1.36 -1.21
N THR A 28 2.03 -0.64 -1.20
CA THR A 28 1.89 0.67 -0.55
C THR A 28 1.88 0.52 0.97
N TYR A 29 1.07 -0.40 1.48
CA TYR A 29 0.93 -0.69 2.91
C TYR A 29 2.23 -1.19 3.55
N THR A 30 3.00 -1.98 2.80
CA THR A 30 4.34 -2.45 3.21
C THR A 30 5.44 -1.42 2.94
N THR A 31 5.10 -0.23 2.45
CA THR A 31 6.03 0.88 2.16
C THR A 31 7.11 0.54 1.10
N LEU A 32 6.87 -0.48 0.27
CA LEU A 32 7.80 -0.90 -0.80
C LEU A 32 7.83 0.10 -1.96
N GLY A 33 6.64 0.53 -2.42
CA GLY A 33 6.50 1.62 -3.39
C GLY A 33 7.22 1.41 -4.73
N PHE A 34 7.03 0.27 -5.40
CA PHE A 34 7.69 -0.02 -6.69
C PHE A 34 7.41 0.99 -7.81
N GLY A 35 6.30 1.73 -7.73
CA GLY A 35 5.97 2.80 -8.67
C GLY A 35 5.46 2.35 -10.05
N ASP A 36 5.18 1.05 -10.20
CA ASP A 36 4.57 0.46 -11.41
C ASP A 36 3.07 0.79 -11.54
N VAL A 37 2.41 1.03 -10.40
CA VAL A 37 1.04 1.51 -10.28
C VAL A 37 1.02 2.82 -9.49
N ARG A 38 0.28 3.82 -9.97
CA ARG A 38 0.22 5.15 -9.34
C ARG A 38 -1.18 5.77 -9.39
N PRO A 39 -1.61 6.50 -8.36
CA PRO A 39 -2.86 7.24 -8.41
C PRO A 39 -2.78 8.37 -9.44
N THR A 40 -3.86 8.58 -10.19
CA THR A 40 -4.00 9.65 -11.19
C THR A 40 -5.04 10.69 -10.81
N THR A 41 -5.66 10.54 -9.63
CA THR A 41 -6.67 11.46 -9.10
C THR A 41 -6.31 11.90 -7.70
N LEU A 42 -6.71 13.13 -7.34
CA LEU A 42 -6.52 13.68 -6.00
C LEU A 42 -7.13 12.79 -4.90
N VAL A 43 -8.30 12.20 -5.17
CA VAL A 43 -8.94 11.27 -4.22
C VAL A 43 -8.10 9.99 -4.06
N GLY A 44 -7.56 9.45 -5.16
CA GLY A 44 -6.65 8.31 -5.11
C GLY A 44 -5.38 8.61 -4.32
N GLU A 45 -4.79 9.79 -4.50
CA GLU A 45 -3.63 10.24 -3.74
C GLU A 45 -3.91 10.33 -2.23
N ILE A 46 -5.07 10.88 -1.84
CA ILE A 46 -5.47 10.95 -0.42
C ILE A 46 -5.64 9.55 0.18
N ILE A 47 -6.27 8.62 -0.54
CA ILE A 47 -6.46 7.24 -0.07
C ILE A 47 -5.10 6.55 0.11
N VAL A 48 -4.22 6.64 -0.89
CA VAL A 48 -2.88 6.06 -0.85
C VAL A 48 -2.06 6.67 0.30
N ALA A 49 -2.12 7.99 0.50
CA ALA A 49 -1.46 8.64 1.63
C ALA A 49 -1.96 8.12 2.98
N SER A 50 -3.28 7.92 3.13
CA SER A 50 -3.84 7.36 4.36
C SER A 50 -3.38 5.91 4.59
N GLU A 51 -3.27 5.11 3.54
CA GLU A 51 -2.79 3.72 3.60
C GLU A 51 -1.32 3.65 4.07
N VAL A 52 -0.46 4.54 3.56
CA VAL A 52 0.94 4.65 3.98
C VAL A 52 1.04 4.99 5.48
N ILE A 53 0.24 5.93 5.98
CA ILE A 53 0.23 6.30 7.41
C ILE A 53 -0.17 5.10 8.29
N LEU A 54 -1.18 4.34 7.87
CA LEU A 54 -1.61 3.13 8.57
C LEU A 54 -0.54 2.04 8.54
N GLY A 55 0.13 1.85 7.40
CA GLY A 55 1.24 0.91 7.23
C GLY A 55 2.40 1.22 8.19
N TYR A 56 2.87 2.46 8.21
CA TYR A 56 3.93 2.90 9.13
C TYR A 56 3.55 2.71 10.60
N THR A 57 2.32 3.07 10.97
CA THR A 57 1.83 2.90 12.34
C THR A 57 1.84 1.43 12.74
N THR A 58 1.35 0.55 11.87
CA THR A 58 1.27 -0.89 12.12
C THR A 58 2.66 -1.53 12.22
N LEU A 59 3.57 -1.18 11.31
CA LEU A 59 4.95 -1.65 11.35
C LEU A 59 5.68 -1.16 12.61
N GLY A 60 5.49 0.09 13.01
CA GLY A 60 6.04 0.63 14.26
C GLY A 60 5.53 -0.11 15.50
N LEU A 61 4.23 -0.40 15.56
CA LEU A 61 3.63 -1.20 16.64
C LEU A 61 4.17 -2.63 16.65
N LEU A 62 4.28 -3.26 15.48
CA LEU A 62 4.85 -4.60 15.35
C LEU A 62 6.29 -4.65 15.86
N LEU A 63 7.13 -3.69 15.44
CA LEU A 63 8.50 -3.57 15.91
C LEU A 63 8.57 -3.36 17.42
N SER A 64 7.70 -2.53 17.99
CA SER A 64 7.62 -2.32 19.44
C SER A 64 7.28 -3.62 20.19
N VAL A 65 6.29 -4.38 19.72
CA VAL A 65 5.91 -5.67 20.32
C VAL A 65 7.05 -6.69 20.19
N LEU A 66 7.71 -6.77 19.04
CA LEU A 66 8.84 -7.67 18.85
C LEU A 66 10.02 -7.31 19.74
N ALA A 67 10.38 -6.02 19.83
CA ALA A 67 11.42 -5.52 20.71
C ALA A 67 11.14 -5.85 22.18
N GLN A 68 9.90 -5.64 22.64
CA GLN A 68 9.49 -6.00 24.00
C GLN A 68 9.52 -7.51 24.26
N ASN A 69 9.21 -8.34 23.27
CA ASN A 69 9.29 -9.80 23.41
C ASN A 69 10.74 -10.29 23.50
N ILE A 70 11.66 -9.68 22.72
CA ILE A 70 13.09 -10.00 22.78
C ILE A 70 13.69 -9.53 24.11
N ALA A 71 13.38 -8.29 24.53
CA ALA A 71 13.85 -7.73 25.79
C ALA A 71 13.35 -8.50 27.02
N ARG A 72 12.14 -9.08 26.97
CA ARG A 72 11.62 -9.96 28.03
C ARG A 72 12.29 -11.34 28.08
N ARG A 73 13.03 -11.74 27.04
CA ARG A 73 13.69 -13.05 26.92
C ARG A 73 15.20 -13.01 27.15
N SER A 74 15.79 -11.83 27.35
CA SER A 74 17.21 -11.63 27.72
C SER A 74 17.33 -11.30 29.20
#